data_AF-A0A923PK15-F1
#
_entry.id   AF-A0A923PK15-F1
#
_cell.length_a   1.000
_cell.length_b   1.000
_cell.length_c   1.000
_cell.angle_alpha   90.00
_cell.angle_beta   90.00
_cell.angle_gamma   90.00
#
_symmetry.space_group_name_H-M   'P 1'
#
loop_
_entity.id
_entity.type
_entity.pdbx_description
1 polymer ?
#
loop_
_entity_poly.entity_id
_entity_poly.type
_entity_poly.pdbx_seq_one_letter_code
_entity_poly.pdbx_strand_id
1 'polypeptide(L)'
;MLLLRLLLLLVVWLSPLGFRADGDINETTPGSTTLGYKPGLPNYTYDTYGNGNLRTDPSRGITITYNHQDLPTSIVWANNQRLDLTYDAAGTLLRREKKTSFGSPEETRDYVGGIEYLQNGVGAKTLESIHHAEGRIRFTGAAQEWQYVLTDHLGNTRIMYADLNNNGIPEVPSEIIQEEHYYPFGMKMTGPWMGATAGAKSAYQYNGIEHLDAFDLDVNMALYRTLDPVVGR
;
A
#
# COMPACT_ATOMS: atom_id res chain seq x y z
N MET A 1 25.87 -36.31 37.68
CA MET A 1 24.90 -36.06 36.59
C MET A 1 24.09 -34.82 37.00
N LEU A 2 24.64 -33.63 36.73
CA LEU A 2 24.07 -32.34 37.18
C LEU A 2 23.26 -31.76 36.02
N LEU A 3 21.94 -31.66 36.17
CA LEU A 3 21.06 -31.01 35.19
C LEU A 3 21.12 -29.48 35.39
N LEU A 4 21.65 -28.75 34.42
CA LEU A 4 21.56 -27.31 34.33
C LEU A 4 20.33 -26.95 33.49
N ARG A 5 19.28 -26.39 34.11
CA ARG A 5 18.10 -25.85 33.40
C ARG A 5 18.44 -24.44 32.89
N LEU A 6 18.49 -24.29 31.57
CA LEU A 6 18.62 -23.00 30.88
C LEU A 6 17.22 -22.34 30.83
N LEU A 7 17.07 -21.20 31.50
CA LEU A 7 15.87 -20.36 31.46
C LEU A 7 15.94 -19.48 30.20
N LEU A 8 15.04 -19.69 29.25
CA LEU A 8 14.94 -18.90 28.02
C LEU A 8 14.20 -17.58 28.33
N LEU A 9 14.91 -16.45 28.26
CA LEU A 9 14.33 -15.12 28.41
C LEU A 9 13.65 -14.71 27.09
N LEU A 10 12.33 -14.65 27.06
CA LEU A 10 11.56 -14.15 25.92
C LEU A 10 11.64 -12.61 25.91
N VAL A 11 12.54 -12.05 25.10
CA VAL A 11 12.54 -10.61 24.79
C VAL A 11 11.47 -10.40 23.72
N VAL A 12 10.31 -9.90 24.13
CA VAL A 12 9.32 -9.35 23.20
C VAL A 12 9.87 -8.04 22.67
N TRP A 13 10.32 -8.05 21.42
CA TRP A 13 10.61 -6.82 20.69
C TRP A 13 9.28 -6.09 20.46
N LEU A 14 9.07 -4.95 21.12
CA LEU A 14 8.15 -3.94 20.62
C LEU A 14 8.78 -3.39 19.33
N SER A 15 8.16 -3.65 18.19
CA SER A 15 8.45 -2.94 16.94
C SER A 15 8.29 -1.43 17.18
N PRO A 16 9.14 -0.57 16.58
CA PRO A 16 8.96 0.86 16.69
C PRO A 16 7.64 1.27 16.05
N LEU A 17 7.00 2.26 16.68
CA LEU A 17 5.73 2.89 16.32
C LEU A 17 5.61 3.11 14.81
N GLY A 18 4.81 2.29 14.14
CA GLY A 18 4.36 2.52 12.77
C GLY A 18 3.42 3.72 12.74
N PHE A 19 3.57 4.57 11.74
CA PHE A 19 2.72 5.73 11.54
C PHE A 19 1.43 5.25 10.87
N ARG A 20 0.30 5.30 11.58
CA ARG A 20 -1.02 5.12 10.95
C ARG A 20 -1.62 6.48 10.67
N ALA A 21 -1.75 6.83 9.40
CA ALA A 21 -2.67 7.86 8.97
C ALA A 21 -4.10 7.28 8.97
N ASP A 22 -4.63 6.88 10.13
CA ASP A 22 -6.05 6.48 10.19
C ASP A 22 -6.90 7.76 10.09
N GLY A 23 -7.83 7.78 9.12
CA GLY A 23 -8.61 8.93 8.65
C GLY A 23 -9.73 9.40 9.56
N ASP A 24 -9.46 9.50 10.85
CA ASP A 24 -10.36 10.14 11.80
C ASP A 24 -10.06 11.65 11.90
N ILE A 25 -10.94 12.47 11.31
CA ILE A 25 -10.92 13.93 11.45
C ILE A 25 -11.75 14.42 12.65
N ASN A 26 -12.44 13.51 13.35
CA ASN A 26 -13.32 13.81 14.47
C ASN A 26 -12.71 13.31 15.78
N GLU A 27 -11.51 13.78 16.10
CA GLU A 27 -10.97 13.55 17.44
C GLU A 27 -11.68 14.49 18.45
N THR A 28 -12.64 13.96 19.21
CA THR A 28 -13.38 14.69 20.25
C THR A 28 -12.61 14.89 21.56
N THR A 29 -11.37 14.38 21.65
CA THR A 29 -10.48 14.56 22.81
C THR A 29 -9.34 15.48 22.43
N PRO A 30 -9.21 16.69 23.02
CA PRO A 30 -8.03 17.52 22.80
C PRO A 30 -6.79 16.81 23.38
N GLY A 31 -5.94 16.22 22.51
CA GLY A 31 -4.61 15.75 22.90
C GLY A 31 -4.25 14.29 22.58
N SER A 32 -5.04 13.53 21.81
CA SER A 32 -4.50 12.31 21.19
C SER A 32 -3.61 12.74 20.02
N THR A 33 -2.34 12.38 20.13
CA THR A 33 -1.33 12.64 19.09
C THR A 33 -1.22 11.43 18.15
N THR A 34 -2.25 10.60 18.06
CA THR A 34 -2.15 9.27 17.44
C THR A 34 -2.54 9.28 15.97
N LEU A 35 -3.58 10.03 15.60
CA LEU A 35 -4.21 10.02 14.27
C LEU A 35 -4.01 11.34 13.50
N GLY A 36 -4.28 11.31 12.19
CA GLY A 36 -4.17 12.47 11.29
C GLY A 36 -2.75 12.84 10.82
N TYR A 37 -2.66 13.89 9.99
CA TYR A 37 -1.39 14.41 9.47
C TYR A 37 -0.53 15.02 10.59
N LYS A 38 0.72 14.56 10.70
CA LYS A 38 1.69 15.11 11.65
C LYS A 38 2.79 15.81 10.88
N PRO A 39 2.97 17.14 11.03
CA PRO A 39 4.01 17.85 10.31
C PRO A 39 5.39 17.38 10.80
N GLY A 40 6.26 17.01 9.86
CA GLY A 40 7.67 16.76 10.14
C GLY A 40 8.47 18.04 10.21
N LEU A 41 9.58 18.00 10.96
CA LEU A 41 10.63 19.01 10.94
C LEU A 41 11.90 18.37 10.35
N PRO A 42 12.71 19.08 9.54
CA PRO A 42 12.57 20.46 9.05
C PRO A 42 11.52 20.58 7.91
N ASN A 43 11.58 21.63 7.08
CA ASN A 43 10.66 21.82 5.96
C ASN A 43 10.84 20.77 4.86
N TYR A 44 9.77 20.53 4.10
CA TYR A 44 9.83 19.87 2.79
C TYR A 44 10.91 20.50 1.91
N THR A 45 11.66 19.66 1.19
CA THR A 45 12.60 20.14 0.16
C THR A 45 12.19 19.62 -1.19
N TYR A 46 12.55 20.37 -2.23
CA TYR A 46 12.25 20.04 -3.61
C TYR A 46 13.54 19.83 -4.39
N ASP A 47 13.44 19.26 -5.58
CA ASP A 47 14.58 19.19 -6.48
C ASP A 47 15.14 20.59 -6.77
N THR A 48 16.43 20.64 -7.07
CA THR A 48 17.14 21.89 -7.41
C THR A 48 17.07 22.22 -8.89
N TYR A 49 16.47 21.34 -9.70
CA TYR A 49 16.43 21.46 -11.16
C TYR A 49 15.23 22.28 -11.64
N GLY A 50 14.31 22.63 -10.73
CA GLY A 50 13.21 23.56 -10.99
C GLY A 50 11.91 22.90 -11.43
N ASN A 51 11.85 21.55 -11.43
CA ASN A 51 10.64 20.81 -11.81
C ASN A 51 9.63 20.74 -10.67
N GLY A 52 10.05 21.09 -9.44
CA GLY A 52 9.19 21.14 -8.28
C GLY A 52 8.87 19.76 -7.70
N ASN A 53 9.67 18.74 -8.01
CA ASN A 53 9.49 17.41 -7.43
C ASN A 53 9.90 17.41 -5.95
N LEU A 54 9.11 16.71 -5.13
CA LEU A 54 9.36 16.57 -3.71
C LEU A 54 10.62 15.73 -3.46
N ARG A 55 11.70 16.33 -2.95
CA ARG A 55 12.95 15.61 -2.66
C ARG A 55 12.95 14.98 -1.28
N THR A 56 12.44 15.67 -0.26
CA THR A 56 12.38 15.12 1.10
C THR A 56 11.06 15.47 1.76
N ASP A 57 10.44 14.47 2.36
CA ASP A 57 9.30 14.64 3.26
C ASP A 57 9.72 14.25 4.68
N PRO A 58 9.97 15.25 5.54
CA PRO A 58 10.38 15.01 6.92
C PRO A 58 9.28 14.41 7.80
N SER A 59 8.00 14.51 7.40
CA SER A 59 6.89 13.92 8.18
C SER A 59 6.93 12.39 8.14
N ARG A 60 7.33 11.84 6.99
CA ARG A 60 7.50 10.39 6.77
C ARG A 60 8.96 9.95 6.87
N GLY A 61 9.90 10.89 7.00
CA GLY A 61 11.34 10.60 7.06
C GLY A 61 11.89 10.01 5.77
N ILE A 62 11.35 10.43 4.62
CA ILE A 62 11.70 9.89 3.30
C ILE A 62 12.48 10.88 2.44
N THR A 63 13.34 10.33 1.59
CA THR A 63 14.02 11.02 0.49
C THR A 63 13.67 10.33 -0.82
N ILE A 64 13.30 11.10 -1.84
CA ILE A 64 12.82 10.61 -3.13
C ILE A 64 13.80 11.02 -4.24
N THR A 65 14.08 10.08 -5.14
CA THR A 65 14.82 10.30 -6.39
C THR A 65 13.90 10.08 -7.57
N TYR A 66 14.08 10.86 -8.63
CA TYR A 66 13.23 10.88 -9.82
C TYR A 66 14.01 10.56 -11.09
N ASN A 67 13.31 10.11 -12.12
CA ASN A 67 13.84 10.03 -13.49
C ASN A 67 13.65 11.36 -14.25
N HIS A 68 14.04 11.38 -15.52
CA HIS A 68 13.90 12.55 -16.40
C HIS A 68 12.45 12.87 -16.82
N GLN A 69 11.49 12.03 -16.45
CA GLN A 69 10.05 12.21 -16.66
C GLN A 69 9.34 12.65 -15.37
N ASP A 70 10.10 13.04 -14.35
CA ASP A 70 9.59 13.45 -13.03
C ASP A 70 8.81 12.33 -12.30
N LEU A 71 9.09 11.06 -12.62
CA LEU A 71 8.52 9.89 -11.94
C LEU A 71 9.48 9.39 -10.84
N PRO A 72 8.98 9.05 -9.64
CA PRO A 72 9.83 8.63 -8.51
C PRO A 72 10.42 7.25 -8.80
N THR A 73 11.75 7.13 -8.85
CA THR A 73 12.44 5.84 -9.08
C THR A 73 12.91 5.18 -7.79
N SER A 74 13.12 5.95 -6.73
CA SER A 74 13.57 5.42 -5.45
C SER A 74 13.08 6.29 -4.29
N ILE A 75 12.49 5.65 -3.29
CA ILE A 75 12.07 6.26 -2.02
C ILE A 75 12.86 5.58 -0.92
N VAL A 76 13.60 6.34 -0.13
CA VAL A 76 14.47 5.84 0.95
C VAL A 76 14.05 6.46 2.27
N TRP A 77 13.82 5.63 3.28
CA TRP A 77 13.53 6.05 4.64
C TRP A 77 14.83 6.20 5.44
N ALA A 78 14.78 6.99 6.51
CA ALA A 78 15.91 7.22 7.41
C ALA A 78 16.49 5.94 8.05
N ASN A 79 15.68 4.87 8.15
CA ASN A 79 16.08 3.57 8.69
C ASN A 79 16.65 2.60 7.62
N ASN A 80 16.98 3.10 6.43
CA ASN A 80 17.47 2.35 5.28
C ASN A 80 16.45 1.40 4.63
N GLN A 81 15.17 1.48 5.00
CA GLN A 81 14.10 0.91 4.18
C GLN A 81 14.04 1.66 2.84
N ARG A 82 13.67 0.94 1.79
CA ARG A 82 13.71 1.45 0.43
C ARG A 82 12.62 0.85 -0.44
N LEU A 83 12.09 1.67 -1.34
CA LEU A 83 11.16 1.27 -2.37
C LEU A 83 11.72 1.71 -3.72
N ASP A 84 11.97 0.76 -4.61
CA ASP A 84 12.44 1.03 -5.97
C ASP A 84 11.34 0.79 -6.99
N LEU A 85 11.25 1.70 -7.96
CA LEU A 85 10.21 1.74 -8.98
C LEU A 85 10.86 1.80 -10.35
N THR A 86 10.47 0.86 -11.22
CA THR A 86 10.97 0.78 -12.61
C THR A 86 9.83 1.04 -13.57
N TYR A 87 10.05 1.95 -14.51
CA TYR A 87 9.07 2.35 -15.51
C TYR A 87 9.55 2.01 -16.92
N ASP A 88 8.60 1.90 -17.84
CA ASP A 88 8.91 1.96 -19.27
C ASP A 88 9.17 3.41 -19.73
N ALA A 89 9.50 3.58 -21.01
CA ALA A 89 9.74 4.89 -21.60
C ALA A 89 8.47 5.78 -21.72
N ALA A 90 7.28 5.20 -21.60
CA ALA A 90 6.01 5.91 -21.60
C ALA A 90 5.56 6.35 -20.18
N GLY A 91 6.30 5.93 -19.14
CA GLY A 91 5.97 6.21 -17.74
C GLY A 91 5.07 5.17 -17.09
N THR A 92 4.82 4.03 -17.74
CA THR A 92 4.07 2.92 -17.15
C THR A 92 4.94 2.19 -16.13
N LEU A 93 4.42 1.98 -14.92
CA LEU A 93 5.13 1.20 -13.89
C LEU A 93 5.23 -0.27 -14.32
N LEU A 94 6.45 -0.80 -14.36
CA LEU A 94 6.76 -2.19 -14.73
C LEU A 94 7.14 -3.04 -13.52
N ARG A 95 7.81 -2.46 -12.53
CA ARG A 95 8.26 -3.17 -11.33
C ARG A 95 8.29 -2.30 -10.10
N ARG A 96 7.92 -2.91 -8.97
CA ARG A 96 8.13 -2.39 -7.61
C ARG A 96 8.98 -3.36 -6.81
N GLU A 97 9.97 -2.84 -6.09
CA GLU A 97 10.82 -3.61 -5.18
C GLU A 97 10.80 -2.98 -3.78
N LYS A 98 10.29 -3.70 -2.78
CA LYS A 98 10.29 -3.30 -1.37
C LYS A 98 11.49 -3.94 -0.66
N LYS A 99 12.29 -3.12 0.01
CA LYS A 99 13.55 -3.51 0.68
C LYS A 99 13.55 -3.03 2.12
N THR A 100 13.72 -3.93 3.08
CA THR A 100 13.81 -3.59 4.52
C THR A 100 15.17 -3.03 4.91
N SER A 101 16.18 -3.19 4.05
CA SER A 101 17.55 -2.69 4.23
C SER A 101 18.24 -2.57 2.86
N PHE A 102 19.48 -2.06 2.82
CA PHE A 102 20.31 -2.10 1.63
C PHE A 102 20.69 -3.54 1.26
N GLY A 103 19.90 -4.17 0.39
CA GLY A 103 20.11 -5.56 -0.01
C GLY A 103 19.05 -6.03 -1.01
N SER A 104 18.86 -7.35 -1.06
CA SER A 104 17.84 -7.97 -1.90
C SER A 104 16.44 -7.53 -1.47
N PRO A 105 15.50 -7.37 -2.42
CA PRO A 105 14.11 -7.07 -2.10
C PRO A 105 13.46 -8.17 -1.27
N GLU A 106 12.65 -7.76 -0.30
CA GLU A 106 11.72 -8.62 0.43
C GLU A 106 10.47 -8.91 -0.41
N GLU A 107 10.08 -7.96 -1.25
CA GLU A 107 8.96 -8.12 -2.18
C GLU A 107 9.36 -7.52 -3.53
N THR A 108 9.18 -8.29 -4.60
CA THR A 108 9.23 -7.78 -5.98
C THR A 108 7.89 -8.03 -6.64
N ARG A 109 7.27 -6.97 -7.16
CA ARG A 109 6.04 -7.03 -7.94
C ARG A 109 6.32 -6.58 -9.37
N ASP A 110 5.96 -7.41 -10.34
CA ASP A 110 6.00 -7.06 -11.76
C ASP A 110 4.60 -6.83 -12.31
N TYR A 111 4.47 -5.80 -13.14
CA TYR A 111 3.22 -5.40 -13.78
C TYR A 111 3.34 -5.57 -15.29
N VAL A 112 2.45 -6.38 -15.87
CA VAL A 112 2.44 -6.70 -17.30
C VAL A 112 1.02 -6.64 -17.83
N GLY A 113 0.59 -5.49 -18.32
CA GLY A 113 -0.69 -5.33 -19.03
C GLY A 113 -1.92 -5.81 -18.23
N GLY A 114 -1.99 -5.47 -16.93
CA GLY A 114 -3.07 -5.92 -16.04
C GLY A 114 -2.83 -7.31 -15.42
N ILE A 115 -1.66 -7.90 -15.62
CA ILE A 115 -1.21 -9.10 -14.91
C ILE A 115 -0.17 -8.69 -13.88
N GLU A 116 -0.29 -9.20 -12.66
CA GLU A 116 0.67 -8.98 -11.60
C GLU A 116 1.34 -10.27 -11.18
N TYR A 117 2.66 -10.22 -11.08
CA TYR A 117 3.48 -11.28 -10.51
C TYR A 117 4.11 -10.83 -9.20
N LEU A 118 4.14 -11.71 -8.22
CA LEU A 118 4.70 -11.47 -6.90
C LEU A 118 5.86 -12.42 -6.62
N GLN A 119 6.93 -11.88 -6.05
CA GLN A 119 8.05 -12.66 -5.53
C GLN A 119 8.37 -12.17 -4.13
N ASN A 120 8.28 -13.07 -3.14
CA ASN A 120 8.62 -12.78 -1.75
C ASN A 120 10.03 -13.30 -1.45
N GLY A 121 10.93 -12.39 -1.08
CA GLY A 121 12.34 -12.64 -0.80
C GLY A 121 13.04 -13.36 -1.96
N VAL A 122 13.70 -14.48 -1.64
CA VAL A 122 14.41 -15.33 -2.61
C VAL A 122 13.50 -16.42 -3.21
N GLY A 123 12.18 -16.35 -2.95
CA GLY A 123 11.21 -17.30 -3.48
C GLY A 123 11.09 -17.25 -5.00
N ALA A 124 10.36 -18.20 -5.57
CA ALA A 124 9.99 -18.13 -6.98
C ALA A 124 8.98 -17.01 -7.20
N LYS A 125 9.04 -16.37 -8.36
CA LYS A 125 8.02 -15.43 -8.80
C LYS A 125 6.78 -16.19 -9.24
N THR A 126 5.63 -15.84 -8.67
CA THR A 126 4.33 -16.47 -8.94
C THR A 126 3.34 -15.47 -9.49
N LEU A 127 2.36 -15.95 -10.25
CA LEU A 127 1.21 -15.15 -10.66
C LEU A 127 0.39 -14.78 -9.41
N GLU A 128 0.13 -13.50 -9.17
CA GLU A 128 -0.69 -13.01 -8.05
C GLU A 128 -2.09 -12.67 -8.53
N SER A 129 -2.21 -11.90 -9.62
CA SER A 129 -3.53 -11.52 -10.14
C SER A 129 -3.58 -11.23 -11.63
N ILE A 130 -4.77 -11.38 -12.20
CA ILE A 130 -5.14 -10.94 -13.55
C ILE A 130 -6.37 -10.05 -13.42
N HIS A 131 -6.26 -8.80 -13.87
CA HIS A 131 -7.34 -7.83 -13.81
C HIS A 131 -8.30 -7.99 -15.00
N HIS A 132 -9.58 -7.74 -14.76
CA HIS A 132 -10.63 -7.63 -15.78
C HIS A 132 -11.52 -6.41 -15.49
N ALA A 133 -12.49 -6.14 -16.36
CA ALA A 133 -13.30 -4.91 -16.29
C ALA A 133 -14.13 -4.75 -15.00
N GLU A 134 -14.37 -5.84 -14.28
CA GLU A 134 -15.26 -5.89 -13.11
C GLU A 134 -14.50 -6.22 -11.81
N GLY A 135 -13.18 -6.35 -11.85
CA GLY A 135 -12.39 -6.79 -10.71
C GLY A 135 -11.11 -7.54 -11.12
N ARG A 136 -10.80 -8.62 -10.42
CA ARG A 136 -9.61 -9.44 -10.70
C ARG A 136 -9.81 -10.90 -10.35
N ILE A 137 -9.02 -11.74 -11.01
CA ILE A 137 -8.76 -13.10 -10.57
C ILE A 137 -7.52 -13.06 -9.70
N ARG A 138 -7.64 -13.47 -8.44
CA ARG A 138 -6.51 -13.62 -7.52
C ARG A 138 -6.08 -15.09 -7.46
N PHE A 139 -4.78 -15.33 -7.41
CA PHE A 139 -4.21 -16.67 -7.37
C PHE A 139 -3.62 -16.95 -5.98
N THR A 140 -4.06 -18.06 -5.37
CA THR A 140 -3.45 -18.59 -4.13
C THR A 140 -2.87 -19.96 -4.43
N GLY A 141 -1.63 -19.97 -4.95
CA GLY A 141 -1.05 -21.16 -5.55
C GLY A 141 -1.78 -21.53 -6.84
N ALA A 142 -2.37 -22.72 -6.88
CA ALA A 142 -3.17 -23.16 -8.03
C ALA A 142 -4.66 -22.75 -7.95
N ALA A 143 -5.12 -22.30 -6.78
CA ALA A 143 -6.51 -21.89 -6.59
C ALA A 143 -6.74 -20.49 -7.17
N GLN A 144 -7.91 -20.30 -7.77
CA GLN A 144 -8.38 -19.03 -8.32
C GLN A 144 -9.52 -18.50 -7.45
N GLU A 145 -9.42 -17.23 -7.08
CA GLU A 145 -10.45 -16.49 -6.37
C GLU A 145 -10.93 -15.36 -7.28
N TRP A 146 -12.17 -15.44 -7.73
CA TRP A 146 -12.78 -14.42 -8.59
C TRP A 146 -13.34 -13.31 -7.72
N GLN A 147 -12.69 -12.16 -7.76
CA GLN A 147 -13.03 -11.02 -6.93
C GLN A 147 -13.63 -9.91 -7.80
N TYR A 148 -14.80 -9.42 -7.41
CA TYR A 148 -15.55 -8.38 -8.12
C TYR A 148 -15.58 -7.10 -7.31
N VAL A 149 -15.66 -5.97 -8.01
CA VAL A 149 -15.61 -4.63 -7.42
C VAL A 149 -16.85 -3.83 -7.83
N LEU A 150 -17.49 -3.22 -6.84
CA LEU A 150 -18.47 -2.16 -7.05
C LEU A 150 -17.78 -0.82 -6.88
N THR A 151 -17.83 0.00 -7.93
CA THR A 151 -17.25 1.34 -7.92
C THR A 151 -18.33 2.41 -7.82
N ASP A 152 -17.95 3.59 -7.31
CA ASP A 152 -18.77 4.79 -7.47
C ASP A 152 -18.59 5.44 -8.86
N HIS A 153 -19.25 6.58 -9.07
CA HIS A 153 -19.21 7.32 -10.34
C HIS A 153 -17.82 7.87 -10.74
N LEU A 154 -16.87 7.92 -9.81
CA LEU A 154 -15.48 8.34 -10.08
C LEU A 154 -14.55 7.13 -10.27
N GLY A 155 -15.09 5.91 -10.17
CA GLY A 155 -14.29 4.69 -10.24
C GLY A 155 -13.60 4.32 -8.93
N ASN A 156 -14.01 4.90 -7.80
CA ASN A 156 -13.45 4.49 -6.50
C ASN A 156 -14.00 3.12 -6.09
N THR A 157 -13.14 2.20 -5.68
CA THR A 157 -13.53 0.90 -5.11
C THR A 157 -14.33 1.08 -3.82
N ARG A 158 -15.65 0.79 -3.82
CA ARG A 158 -16.51 0.90 -2.63
C ARG A 158 -16.67 -0.41 -1.91
N ILE A 159 -16.95 -1.47 -2.66
CA ILE A 159 -17.12 -2.83 -2.14
C ILE A 159 -16.36 -3.77 -3.05
N MET A 160 -15.65 -4.71 -2.45
CA MET A 160 -15.03 -5.85 -3.12
C MET A 160 -15.52 -7.13 -2.47
N TYR A 161 -15.91 -8.11 -3.26
CA TYR A 161 -16.46 -9.38 -2.79
C TYR A 161 -16.05 -10.54 -3.70
N ALA A 162 -16.13 -11.76 -3.18
CA ALA A 162 -15.90 -12.98 -3.93
C ALA A 162 -16.76 -14.09 -3.34
N ASP A 163 -17.23 -15.02 -4.16
CA ASP A 163 -17.82 -16.27 -3.65
C ASP A 163 -16.67 -17.18 -3.16
N LEU A 164 -16.38 -17.13 -1.87
CA LEU A 164 -15.24 -17.83 -1.26
C LEU A 164 -15.55 -19.30 -1.00
N ASN A 165 -16.83 -19.61 -0.78
CA ASN A 165 -17.29 -20.98 -0.53
C ASN A 165 -17.74 -21.72 -1.81
N ASN A 166 -17.82 -21.02 -2.94
CA ASN A 166 -18.20 -21.51 -4.27
C ASN A 166 -19.63 -22.07 -4.35
N ASN A 167 -20.58 -21.49 -3.60
CA ASN A 167 -21.99 -21.90 -3.65
C ASN A 167 -22.82 -21.13 -4.71
N GLY A 168 -22.20 -20.17 -5.40
CA GLY A 168 -22.79 -19.34 -6.45
C GLY A 168 -23.41 -18.03 -5.97
N ILE A 169 -23.39 -17.72 -4.66
CA ILE A 169 -24.03 -16.53 -4.09
C ILE A 169 -23.11 -15.89 -3.04
N PRO A 170 -22.52 -14.72 -3.32
CA PRO A 170 -21.75 -13.98 -2.34
C PRO A 170 -22.54 -13.61 -1.08
N GLU A 171 -22.01 -13.95 0.09
CA GLU A 171 -22.65 -13.68 1.37
C GLU A 171 -22.18 -12.40 2.06
N VAL A 172 -23.12 -11.71 2.69
CA VAL A 172 -22.86 -10.48 3.44
C VAL A 172 -23.00 -10.75 4.94
N PRO A 173 -21.99 -10.43 5.77
CA PRO A 173 -20.72 -9.77 5.45
C PRO A 173 -19.55 -10.73 5.21
N SER A 174 -19.75 -12.05 5.30
CA SER A 174 -18.68 -13.06 5.36
C SER A 174 -17.79 -13.14 4.12
N GLU A 175 -18.30 -12.72 2.98
CA GLU A 175 -17.64 -12.79 1.68
C GLU A 175 -17.40 -11.40 1.06
N ILE A 176 -17.61 -10.34 1.85
CA ILE A 176 -17.10 -9.01 1.55
C ILE A 176 -15.61 -9.00 1.91
N ILE A 177 -14.75 -8.77 0.92
CA ILE A 177 -13.29 -8.70 1.07
C ILE A 177 -12.85 -7.32 1.53
N GLN A 178 -13.52 -6.29 1.03
CA GLN A 178 -13.14 -4.92 1.29
C GLN A 178 -14.36 -4.01 1.18
N GLU A 179 -14.55 -3.13 2.16
CA GLU A 179 -15.45 -1.98 2.08
C GLU A 179 -14.64 -0.73 2.44
N GLU A 180 -14.64 0.26 1.55
CA GLU A 180 -13.91 1.52 1.75
C GLU A 180 -14.78 2.70 1.35
N HIS A 181 -14.59 3.79 2.09
CA HIS A 181 -15.21 5.08 1.83
C HIS A 181 -14.11 6.14 1.78
N TYR A 182 -14.26 7.13 0.89
CA TYR A 182 -13.21 8.13 0.67
C TYR A 182 -13.72 9.53 0.95
N TYR A 183 -12.86 10.34 1.55
CA TYR A 183 -12.95 11.80 1.50
C TYR A 183 -12.68 12.30 0.07
N PRO A 184 -13.07 13.55 -0.27
CA PRO A 184 -12.96 14.07 -1.63
C PRO A 184 -11.55 14.03 -2.26
N PHE A 185 -10.49 14.01 -1.45
CA PHE A 185 -9.10 13.96 -1.92
C PHE A 185 -8.46 12.57 -1.84
N GLY A 186 -9.27 11.53 -1.58
CA GLY A 186 -8.85 10.14 -1.65
C GLY A 186 -8.37 9.51 -0.35
N MET A 187 -8.41 10.25 0.76
CA MET A 187 -8.15 9.67 2.07
C MET A 187 -9.28 8.72 2.45
N LYS A 188 -8.94 7.53 2.97
CA LYS A 188 -9.92 6.54 3.44
C LYS A 188 -10.57 7.00 4.75
N MET A 189 -11.88 6.85 4.85
CA MET A 189 -12.64 7.08 6.06
C MET A 189 -12.55 5.86 6.97
N THR A 190 -12.40 6.09 8.26
CA THR A 190 -12.49 5.03 9.28
C THR A 190 -13.94 4.85 9.72
N GLY A 191 -14.38 3.60 9.86
CA GLY A 191 -15.72 3.27 10.34
C GLY A 191 -15.89 1.77 10.54
N PRO A 192 -17.03 1.32 11.10
CA PRO A 192 -17.35 -0.09 11.28
C PRO A 192 -17.75 -0.74 9.93
N TRP A 193 -16.81 -0.77 8.99
CA TRP A 193 -16.99 -1.32 7.64
C TRP A 193 -16.90 -2.85 7.64
N MET A 194 -17.51 -3.48 6.65
CA MET A 194 -17.44 -4.90 6.37
C MET A 194 -16.08 -5.29 5.77
N GLY A 195 -15.73 -6.58 5.83
CA GLY A 195 -14.54 -7.11 5.15
C GLY A 195 -13.22 -7.04 5.91
N ALA A 196 -13.25 -6.96 7.24
CA ALA A 196 -12.04 -7.14 8.06
C ALA A 196 -11.51 -8.59 8.09
N THR A 197 -12.23 -9.57 7.53
CA THR A 197 -11.98 -11.00 7.79
C THR A 197 -11.91 -11.87 6.52
N ALA A 198 -12.24 -11.35 5.33
CA ALA A 198 -12.35 -12.17 4.13
C ALA A 198 -11.26 -11.81 3.10
N GLY A 199 -10.47 -12.80 2.67
CA GLY A 199 -9.56 -12.69 1.54
C GLY A 199 -8.46 -11.62 1.64
N ALA A 200 -7.75 -11.41 0.52
CA ALA A 200 -6.74 -10.36 0.40
C ALA A 200 -7.31 -9.14 -0.31
N LYS A 201 -7.19 -7.97 0.32
CA LYS A 201 -7.63 -6.68 -0.20
C LYS A 201 -6.95 -6.32 -1.53
N SER A 202 -7.59 -5.44 -2.31
CA SER A 202 -6.99 -4.86 -3.49
C SER A 202 -6.21 -3.59 -3.13
N ALA A 203 -5.07 -3.40 -3.79
CA ALA A 203 -4.36 -2.12 -3.73
C ALA A 203 -5.05 -1.06 -4.60
N TYR A 204 -5.86 -1.45 -5.59
CA TYR A 204 -6.53 -0.51 -6.50
C TYR A 204 -7.82 0.02 -5.87
N GLN A 205 -7.80 1.30 -5.49
CA GLN A 205 -8.74 1.88 -4.54
C GLN A 205 -9.35 3.18 -5.08
N TYR A 206 -8.91 4.33 -4.56
CA TYR A 206 -9.36 5.64 -5.02
C TYR A 206 -9.03 5.83 -6.50
N ASN A 207 -9.96 6.34 -7.31
CA ASN A 207 -9.88 6.50 -8.77
C ASN A 207 -9.38 5.26 -9.54
N GLY A 208 -9.51 4.05 -8.96
CA GLY A 208 -8.94 2.83 -9.51
C GLY A 208 -7.41 2.82 -9.62
N ILE A 209 -6.70 3.74 -8.95
CA ILE A 209 -5.23 3.78 -8.92
C ILE A 209 -4.69 2.96 -7.75
N GLU A 210 -3.47 2.46 -7.91
CA GLU A 210 -2.81 1.64 -6.90
C GLU A 210 -2.46 2.49 -5.68
N HIS A 211 -2.94 2.07 -4.52
CA HIS A 211 -2.59 2.60 -3.22
C HIS A 211 -1.35 1.89 -2.68
N LEU A 212 -0.33 2.67 -2.34
CA LEU A 212 0.96 2.19 -1.91
C LEU A 212 1.19 2.52 -0.43
N ASP A 213 1.13 1.48 0.39
CA ASP A 213 1.31 1.55 1.84
C ASP A 213 2.60 0.84 2.29
N ALA A 214 3.64 0.89 1.44
CA ALA A 214 4.93 0.32 1.80
C ALA A 214 5.60 1.18 2.86
N PHE A 215 5.82 0.62 4.06
CA PHE A 215 6.44 1.34 5.18
C PHE A 215 5.66 2.60 5.58
N ASP A 216 4.34 2.49 5.64
CA ASP A 216 3.42 3.56 6.03
C ASP A 216 3.49 4.79 5.08
N LEU A 217 3.84 4.58 3.81
CA LEU A 217 3.94 5.67 2.83
C LEU A 217 2.58 6.35 2.58
N ASP A 218 1.51 5.56 2.50
CA ASP A 218 0.12 5.99 2.32
C ASP A 218 -0.07 6.98 1.15
N VAL A 219 0.36 6.60 -0.06
CA VAL A 219 0.20 7.42 -1.28
C VAL A 219 -0.49 6.66 -2.40
N ASN A 220 -1.15 7.36 -3.31
CA ASN A 220 -1.76 6.77 -4.49
C ASN A 220 -0.89 7.01 -5.75
N MET A 221 -0.65 5.95 -6.51
CA MET A 221 0.22 5.92 -7.69
C MET A 221 -0.57 6.20 -8.96
N ALA A 222 -0.85 7.47 -9.27
CA ALA A 222 -1.40 7.83 -10.57
C ALA A 222 -0.30 7.75 -11.66
N LEU A 223 -0.71 7.68 -12.93
CA LEU A 223 0.18 7.39 -14.05
C LEU A 223 1.37 8.35 -14.16
N TYR A 224 1.16 9.65 -13.96
CA TYR A 224 2.19 10.68 -14.16
C TYR A 224 2.66 11.35 -12.88
N ARG A 225 1.97 11.14 -11.75
CA ARG A 225 2.24 11.80 -10.47
C ARG A 225 1.77 10.93 -9.32
N THR A 226 2.45 11.03 -8.19
CA THR A 226 1.97 10.49 -6.91
C THR A 226 0.97 11.47 -6.30
N LEU A 227 -0.10 10.95 -5.69
CA LEU A 227 -1.07 11.72 -4.90
C LEU A 227 -0.91 11.35 -3.43
N ASP A 228 -0.67 12.35 -2.58
CA ASP A 228 -0.80 12.25 -1.13
C ASP A 228 -2.25 12.58 -0.73
N PRO A 229 -3.06 11.57 -0.38
CA PRO A 229 -4.48 11.76 -0.07
C PRO A 229 -4.71 12.58 1.21
N VAL A 230 -3.73 12.62 2.11
CA VAL A 230 -3.84 13.30 3.41
C VAL A 230 -3.87 14.82 3.25
N VAL A 231 -3.06 15.33 2.31
CA VAL A 231 -2.91 16.76 2.03
C VAL A 231 -3.50 17.15 0.66
N GLY A 232 -4.04 16.19 -0.08
CA GLY A 232 -4.67 16.38 -1.39
C GLY A 232 -3.74 16.97 -2.44
N ARG A 233 -2.46 16.54 -2.48
CA ARG A 233 -1.45 17.08 -3.40
C ARG A 233 -0.65 16.00 -4.11
#